data_AF-A0A3M1VH79-F1
#
_entry.id   AF-A0A3M1VH79-F1
#
_cell.length_a   1.000
_cell.length_b   1.000
_cell.length_c   1.000
_cell.angle_alpha   90.00
_cell.angle_beta   90.00
_cell.angle_gamma   90.00
#
_symmetry.space_group_name_H-M   'P 1'
#
loop_
_entity.id
_entity.type
_entity.pdbx_description
1 polymer ?
#
loop_
_entity_poly.entity_id
_entity_poly.type
_entity_poly.pdbx_seq_one_letter_code
_entity_poly.pdbx_strand_id
1 'polypeptide(L)'
;MLRQFWMDDAGAVISAELVLVLTIAVLAMIVGLSEVAVAVNTELNDISNAIGALGQTYSFTGFKANDGGAKSKSSYAGTTWVDDTDDCDTNLTCELVCGASATATTEKP
;
A
#
# COMPACT_ATOMS: atom_id res chain seq x y z
N MET A 1 60.02 1.53 22.08
CA MET A 1 58.90 1.65 21.14
C MET A 1 58.17 0.33 20.91
N LEU A 2 58.79 -0.76 20.46
CA LEU A 2 58.08 -2.06 20.29
C LEU A 2 57.42 -2.61 21.56
N ARG A 3 58.05 -2.46 22.74
CA ARG A 3 57.47 -2.86 24.03
C ARG A 3 56.23 -2.05 24.44
N GLN A 4 56.07 -0.85 23.90
CA GLN A 4 54.98 0.05 24.25
C GLN A 4 53.71 -0.32 23.47
N PHE A 5 53.86 -0.78 22.22
CA PHE A 5 52.76 -1.41 21.47
C PHE A 5 52.35 -2.77 22.03
N TRP A 6 53.29 -3.53 22.60
CA TRP A 6 53.01 -4.83 23.23
C TRP A 6 52.36 -4.75 24.62
N MET A 7 52.34 -3.57 25.24
CA MET A 7 51.69 -3.33 26.54
C MET A 7 50.47 -2.40 26.42
N ASP A 8 50.03 -2.11 25.20
CA ASP A 8 48.84 -1.30 24.91
C ASP A 8 47.59 -2.19 24.75
N ASP A 9 47.36 -3.08 25.72
CA ASP A 9 46.16 -3.91 25.77
C ASP A 9 44.91 -3.04 25.99
N ALA A 10 45.04 -1.89 26.66
CA ALA A 10 43.93 -0.99 26.93
C ALA A 10 43.37 -0.33 25.66
N GLY A 11 44.23 0.11 24.73
CA GLY A 11 43.79 0.67 23.44
C GLY A 11 43.17 -0.37 22.51
N ALA A 12 43.72 -1.59 22.50
CA ALA A 12 43.19 -2.70 21.70
C ALA A 12 41.79 -3.15 22.16
N VAL A 13 41.58 -3.27 23.48
CA VAL A 13 40.28 -3.67 24.06
C VAL A 13 39.18 -2.65 23.75
N ILE A 14 39.46 -1.35 23.92
CA ILE A 14 38.50 -0.28 23.61
C ILE A 14 38.14 -0.27 22.12
N SER A 15 39.10 -0.54 21.23
CA SER A 15 38.84 -0.61 19.79
C SER A 15 37.98 -1.81 19.40
N ALA A 16 38.19 -2.97 20.05
CA ALA A 16 37.42 -4.18 19.79
C ALA A 16 35.96 -4.04 20.25
N GLU A 17 35.73 -3.42 21.42
CA GLU A 17 34.40 -3.15 21.94
C GLU A 17 33.61 -2.17 21.05
N LEU A 18 34.27 -1.11 20.56
CA LEU A 18 33.63 -0.15 19.66
C LEU A 18 33.23 -0.79 18.32
N VAL A 19 34.08 -1.65 17.77
CA VAL A 19 33.78 -2.41 16.54
C VAL A 19 32.59 -3.35 16.75
N LEU A 20 32.51 -4.02 17.91
CA LEU A 20 31.38 -4.89 18.24
C LEU A 20 30.06 -4.09 18.35
N VAL A 21 30.06 -2.93 18.99
CA VAL A 21 28.86 -2.07 19.07
C VAL A 21 28.48 -1.51 17.69
N LEU A 22 29.44 -1.06 16.89
CA LEU A 22 29.19 -0.53 15.54
C LEU A 22 28.61 -1.58 14.61
N THR A 23 29.10 -2.82 14.65
CA THR A 23 28.59 -3.90 13.80
C THR A 23 27.14 -4.25 14.16
N ILE A 24 26.80 -4.32 15.45
CA ILE A 24 25.41 -4.52 15.89
C ILE A 24 24.53 -3.34 15.46
N ALA A 25 25.01 -2.10 15.60
CA ALA A 25 24.27 -0.91 15.21
C ALA A 25 23.98 -0.84 13.70
N VAL A 26 24.96 -1.19 12.86
CA VAL A 26 24.78 -1.24 11.40
C VAL A 26 23.80 -2.34 11.01
N LEU A 27 23.89 -3.53 11.61
CA LEU A 27 22.94 -4.60 11.35
C LEU A 27 21.50 -4.23 11.76
N ALA A 28 21.34 -3.60 12.93
CA ALA A 28 20.05 -3.11 13.40
C ALA A 28 19.47 -2.03 12.47
N MET A 29 20.32 -1.12 11.97
CA MET A 29 19.89 -0.09 11.02
C MET A 29 19.44 -0.67 9.68
N ILE A 30 20.16 -1.66 9.13
CA ILE A 30 19.81 -2.30 7.85
C ILE A 30 18.45 -2.98 7.97
N VAL A 31 18.23 -3.77 9.03
CA VAL A 31 16.93 -4.42 9.27
C VAL A 31 15.85 -3.35 9.47
N GLY A 32 16.09 -2.34 10.30
CA GLY A 32 15.13 -1.26 10.54
C GLY A 32 14.73 -0.51 9.26
N LEU A 33 15.70 -0.20 8.39
CA LEU A 33 15.42 0.49 7.12
C LEU A 33 14.66 -0.42 6.13
N SER A 34 14.97 -1.72 6.12
CA SER A 34 14.24 -2.69 5.30
C SER A 34 12.76 -2.76 5.71
N GLU A 35 12.46 -2.85 7.00
CA GLU A 35 11.09 -2.89 7.50
C GLU A 35 10.34 -1.57 7.22
N VAL A 36 11.00 -0.42 7.35
CA VAL A 36 10.40 0.87 6.98
C VAL A 36 10.06 0.92 5.49
N ALA A 37 10.92 0.41 4.62
CA ALA A 37 10.63 0.37 3.19
C ALA A 37 9.41 -0.52 2.86
N VAL A 38 9.31 -1.69 3.50
CA VAL A 38 8.15 -2.59 3.33
C VAL A 38 6.87 -1.94 3.86
N ALA A 39 6.93 -1.35 5.06
CA ALA A 39 5.79 -0.67 5.67
C ALA A 39 5.28 0.48 4.80
N VAL A 40 6.19 1.35 4.31
CA VAL A 40 5.81 2.48 3.44
C VAL A 40 5.16 2.00 2.15
N ASN A 41 5.69 0.95 1.51
CA ASN A 41 5.08 0.40 0.30
C ASN A 41 3.70 -0.20 0.57
N THR A 42 3.51 -0.82 1.73
CA THR A 42 2.21 -1.39 2.13
C THR A 42 1.18 -0.29 2.32
N GLU A 43 1.53 0.79 3.05
CA GLU A 43 0.62 1.92 3.25
C GLU A 43 0.30 2.66 1.93
N LEU A 44 1.27 2.77 1.02
CA LEU A 44 1.03 3.35 -0.30
C LEU A 44 0.08 2.48 -1.16
N ASN A 45 0.14 1.16 -1.01
CA ASN A 45 -0.83 0.26 -1.64
C ASN A 45 -2.24 0.48 -1.05
N ASP A 46 -2.37 0.57 0.27
CA ASP A 46 -3.66 0.84 0.92
C ASP A 46 -4.25 2.19 0.50
N ILE A 47 -3.42 3.23 0.38
CA ILE A 47 -3.83 4.54 -0.17
C ILE A 47 -4.28 4.40 -1.64
N SER A 48 -3.58 3.61 -2.45
CA SER A 48 -3.95 3.37 -3.84
C SER A 48 -5.34 2.73 -3.96
N ASN A 49 -5.61 1.70 -3.15
CA ASN A 49 -6.91 1.02 -3.13
C ASN A 49 -8.02 1.96 -2.64
N ALA A 50 -7.73 2.76 -1.61
CA ALA A 50 -8.68 3.75 -1.11
C ALA A 50 -9.04 4.79 -2.17
N ILE A 51 -8.06 5.25 -2.97
CA ILE A 51 -8.29 6.20 -4.07
C ILE A 51 -9.05 5.55 -5.22
N GLY A 52 -8.73 4.30 -5.59
CA GLY A 52 -9.48 3.54 -6.60
C GLY A 52 -10.97 3.44 -6.26
N ALA A 53 -11.27 3.19 -4.99
CA ALA A 53 -12.65 3.11 -4.49
C ALA A 53 -13.41 4.46 -4.52
N LEU A 54 -12.73 5.61 -4.63
CA LEU A 54 -13.39 6.92 -4.73
C LEU A 54 -14.07 7.16 -6.08
N GLY A 55 -13.73 6.37 -7.11
CA GLY A 55 -14.16 6.59 -8.49
C GLY A 55 -15.43 5.87 -8.93
N GLN A 56 -16.08 5.07 -8.08
CA GLN A 56 -17.12 4.18 -8.58
C GLN A 56 -18.51 4.78 -8.56
N THR A 57 -18.92 5.16 -9.78
CA THR A 57 -20.24 5.57 -10.26
C THR A 57 -21.39 5.37 -9.26
N TYR A 58 -21.71 6.44 -8.53
CA TYR A 58 -22.98 6.54 -7.83
C TYR A 58 -24.11 6.63 -8.85
N SER A 59 -24.91 5.56 -8.94
CA SER A 59 -26.14 5.59 -9.73
C SER A 59 -27.33 5.84 -8.80
N PHE A 60 -28.21 6.78 -9.19
CA PHE A 60 -29.49 7.01 -8.53
C PHE A 60 -30.60 6.50 -9.45
N THR A 61 -31.59 5.80 -8.90
CA THR A 61 -32.77 5.45 -9.71
C THR A 61 -33.83 6.53 -9.62
N GLY A 62 -34.52 6.83 -10.72
CA GLY A 62 -35.62 7.79 -10.74
C GLY A 62 -36.94 7.22 -10.22
N PHE A 63 -37.93 8.10 -10.00
CA PHE A 63 -39.29 7.69 -9.65
C PHE A 63 -40.02 7.04 -10.83
N LYS A 64 -40.59 5.84 -10.66
CA LYS A 64 -41.34 5.11 -11.70
C LYS A 64 -42.83 5.05 -11.39
N ALA A 65 -43.68 5.74 -12.15
CA ALA A 65 -45.13 5.72 -11.97
C ALA A 65 -45.88 5.03 -13.12
N ASN A 66 -46.38 3.82 -12.90
CA ASN A 66 -47.45 3.17 -13.64
C ASN A 66 -48.84 3.65 -13.20
N ASP A 67 -49.54 4.23 -14.15
CA ASP A 67 -51.00 4.17 -14.24
C ASP A 67 -51.34 2.93 -15.08
N GLY A 68 -51.13 1.72 -14.56
CA GLY A 68 -51.19 0.41 -15.24
C GLY A 68 -52.43 -0.51 -15.13
N GLY A 69 -52.54 -1.54 -15.94
CA GLY A 69 -53.72 -2.42 -15.97
C GLY A 69 -54.48 -2.75 -14.65
N ALA A 70 -53.96 -2.95 -13.43
CA ALA A 70 -52.59 -3.20 -12.92
C ALA A 70 -51.64 -2.02 -12.53
N LYS A 71 -52.13 -0.91 -11.93
CA LYS A 71 -51.46 0.41 -11.97
C LYS A 71 -50.42 0.73 -10.85
N SER A 72 -49.09 0.68 -11.10
CA SER A 72 -48.02 0.99 -10.11
C SER A 72 -47.62 2.49 -9.92
N LYS A 73 -48.29 3.24 -9.05
CA LYS A 73 -48.04 4.68 -8.85
C LYS A 73 -46.81 4.98 -7.97
N SER A 74 -45.67 5.22 -8.62
CA SER A 74 -44.38 5.69 -8.08
C SER A 74 -43.61 4.68 -7.22
N SER A 75 -42.55 4.11 -7.79
CA SER A 75 -41.50 3.37 -7.08
C SER A 75 -40.16 4.08 -7.26
N TYR A 76 -39.38 4.19 -6.19
CA TYR A 76 -37.98 4.64 -6.23
C TYR A 76 -37.12 3.50 -5.70
N ALA A 77 -36.06 3.14 -6.42
CA ALA A 77 -34.99 2.32 -5.85
C ALA A 77 -33.84 3.26 -5.41
N GLY A 78 -33.17 2.90 -4.31
CA GLY A 78 -32.10 3.72 -3.73
C GLY A 78 -30.91 3.95 -4.64
N THR A 79 -29.83 4.46 -4.07
CA THR A 79 -28.53 4.50 -4.75
C THR A 79 -27.86 3.13 -4.68
N THR A 80 -27.17 2.74 -5.74
CA THR A 80 -26.27 1.57 -5.71
C THR A 80 -24.87 1.99 -6.08
N TRP A 81 -23.90 1.43 -5.36
CA TRP A 81 -22.48 1.49 -5.68
C TRP A 81 -22.17 0.29 -6.56
N VAL A 82 -21.65 0.54 -7.76
CA VAL A 82 -21.24 -0.49 -8.71
C VAL A 82 -19.83 -0.16 -9.14
N ASP A 83 -18.93 -1.06 -8.78
CA ASP A 83 -17.55 -1.11 -9.22
C ASP A 83 -17.43 -1.80 -10.58
N ASP A 84 -16.67 -1.23 -11.50
CA ASP A 84 -16.16 -1.98 -12.65
C ASP A 84 -14.76 -2.50 -12.27
N THR A 85 -14.68 -3.80 -11.99
CA THR A 85 -13.43 -4.46 -11.57
C THR A 85 -12.29 -4.15 -12.52
N ASP A 86 -11.24 -3.52 -12.00
CA ASP A 86 -10.03 -3.19 -12.76
C ASP A 86 -8.76 -3.88 -12.22
N ASP A 87 -7.62 -3.58 -12.85
CA ASP A 87 -6.33 -4.16 -12.50
C ASP A 87 -5.88 -3.83 -11.06
N CYS A 88 -6.47 -2.81 -10.43
CA CYS A 88 -6.20 -2.40 -9.05
C CYS A 88 -7.00 -3.23 -8.02
N ASP A 89 -8.14 -3.82 -8.40
CA ASP A 89 -9.00 -4.59 -7.48
C ASP A 89 -8.59 -6.07 -7.33
N THR A 90 -7.84 -6.58 -8.30
CA THR A 90 -7.41 -7.99 -8.32
C THR A 90 -6.13 -8.25 -7.54
N ASN A 91 -5.51 -7.20 -6.99
CA ASN A 91 -4.30 -7.33 -6.21
C ASN A 91 -4.61 -7.70 -4.74
N LEU A 92 -4.74 -9.00 -4.50
CA LEU A 92 -4.85 -9.59 -3.15
C LEU A 92 -3.52 -9.62 -2.38
N THR A 93 -2.45 -9.10 -2.98
CA THR A 93 -1.10 -9.09 -2.40
C THR A 93 -0.69 -7.65 -2.08
N CYS A 94 0.08 -7.43 -1.01
CA CYS A 94 0.59 -6.09 -0.63
C CYS A 94 1.70 -5.58 -1.58
N GLU A 95 1.63 -5.93 -2.87
CA GLU A 95 2.58 -5.50 -3.88
C GLU A 95 2.05 -4.23 -4.56
N LEU A 96 2.92 -3.26 -4.82
CA LEU A 96 2.51 -2.06 -5.53
C LEU A 96 2.10 -2.43 -6.96
N VAL A 97 0.84 -2.18 -7.35
CA VAL A 97 0.40 -2.35 -8.75
C VAL A 97 1.18 -1.33 -9.58
N CYS A 98 2.26 -1.77 -10.21
CA CYS A 98 3.00 -0.94 -11.15
C CYS A 98 2.18 -0.85 -12.42
N GLY A 99 1.30 0.17 -12.47
CA GLY A 99 0.51 0.64 -13.61
C GLY A 99 0.15 -0.41 -14.66
N ALA A 100 -1.13 -0.77 -14.71
CA ALA A 100 -1.74 -1.56 -15.78
C ALA A 100 -1.00 -1.36 -17.12
N SER A 101 -0.49 -2.45 -17.71
CA SER A 101 0.04 -2.40 -19.07
C SER A 101 -1.03 -1.73 -19.92
N ALA A 102 -0.66 -0.69 -20.68
CA ALA A 102 -1.59 0.16 -21.44
C ALA A 102 -2.53 -0.67 -22.30
N THR A 103 -3.62 -1.13 -21.70
CA THR A 103 -4.67 -1.89 -22.31
C THR A 103 -5.77 -0.87 -22.46
N ALA A 104 -6.11 -0.55 -23.70
CA ALA A 104 -7.14 0.42 -24.00
C ALA A 104 -8.44 -0.05 -23.34
N THR A 105 -8.74 0.50 -22.16
CA THR A 105 -10.06 0.40 -21.58
C THR A 105 -10.97 1.10 -22.58
N THR A 106 -11.78 0.29 -23.28
CA THR A 106 -12.88 0.83 -24.05
C THR A 106 -13.91 1.22 -22.99
N GLU A 107 -13.78 2.42 -22.43
CA GLU A 107 -14.85 3.01 -21.63
C GLU A 107 -16.11 2.95 -22.49
N LYS A 108 -17.04 2.09 -22.06
CA LYS A 108 -18.33 1.95 -22.71
C LYS A 108 -19.11 3.24 -22.44
N PRO A 109 -19.78 3.82 -23.45
CA PRO A 109 -20.41 5.14 -23.35
C PRO A 109 -21.47 5.24 -22.27
#